data_AF-A0A1Q6M7M7-F1
#
_entry.id   AF-A0A1Q6M7M7-F1
#
_cell.length_a   1.000
_cell.length_b   1.000
_cell.length_c   1.000
_cell.angle_alpha   90.00
_cell.angle_beta   90.00
_cell.angle_gamma   90.00
#
_symmetry.space_group_name_H-M   'P 1'
#
loop_
_entity.id
_entity.type
_entity.pdbx_description
1 polymer ?
#
loop_
_entity_poly.entity_id
_entity_poly.type
_entity_poly.pdbx_seq_one_letter_code
_entity_poly.pdbx_strand_id
1 'polypeptide(L)'
;MKNLTRKQKIIARLVVILCIGILIVTFTVDYNRVKNQKKPIFCIKSPAGGIMDGGTIEYFGLGYKVIDFHTIAGFDDIKIGTWFMDYNDFEEEIKAYEKKFEENLSTNEENNSDLENVIMKVDSITIKPTSISIIIINNNDNEIGYGEEYKIQKNINGEWEYLDYLPNTVWNDIAYIIKANSQTTKKLNLENTYGELEKGTYRVIKTVFFENGKKTDIYSTEFEIK
;
A
#
# COMPACT_ATOMS: atom_id res chain seq x y z
N MET A 1 21.28 -34.31 -38.05
CA MET A 1 19.97 -33.88 -37.51
C MET A 1 18.87 -34.31 -38.48
N LYS A 2 17.86 -35.05 -38.03
CA LYS A 2 16.70 -35.43 -38.88
C LYS A 2 15.86 -34.18 -39.16
N ASN A 3 15.53 -33.93 -40.43
CA ASN A 3 14.66 -32.81 -40.80
C ASN A 3 13.20 -33.09 -40.39
N LEU A 4 12.57 -32.10 -39.75
CA LEU A 4 11.16 -32.15 -39.36
C LEU A 4 10.26 -32.27 -40.60
N THR A 5 9.28 -33.17 -40.53
CA THR A 5 8.24 -33.31 -41.54
C THR A 5 7.35 -32.06 -41.62
N ARG A 6 6.64 -31.87 -42.74
CA ARG A 6 5.74 -30.71 -42.94
C ARG A 6 4.69 -30.59 -41.83
N LYS A 7 4.13 -31.72 -41.37
CA LYS A 7 3.17 -31.76 -40.23
C LYS A 7 3.82 -31.31 -38.92
N GLN A 8 5.03 -31.79 -38.62
CA GLN A 8 5.76 -31.39 -37.42
C GLN A 8 6.11 -29.89 -37.41
N LYS A 9 6.43 -29.31 -38.58
CA LYS A 9 6.67 -27.85 -38.70
C LYS A 9 5.41 -27.02 -38.41
N ILE A 10 4.24 -27.49 -38.83
CA ILE A 10 2.96 -26.80 -38.56
C ILE A 10 2.62 -26.87 -37.07
N ILE A 11 2.74 -28.05 -36.46
CA ILE A 11 2.50 -28.23 -35.02
C ILE A 11 3.45 -27.34 -34.21
N ALA A 12 4.74 -27.29 -34.56
CA ALA A 12 5.70 -26.43 -33.88
C ALA A 12 5.31 -24.94 -33.93
N ARG A 13 4.81 -24.44 -35.07
CA ARG A 13 4.32 -23.05 -35.17
C ARG A 13 3.10 -22.79 -34.29
N LEU A 14 2.15 -23.71 -34.24
CA LEU A 14 0.97 -23.57 -33.40
C LEU A 14 1.33 -23.56 -31.90
N VAL A 15 2.26 -24.41 -31.49
CA VAL A 15 2.78 -24.42 -30.11
C VAL A 15 3.44 -23.09 -29.76
N VAL A 16 4.25 -22.53 -30.67
CA VAL A 16 4.89 -21.21 -30.45
C VAL A 16 3.84 -20.11 -30.28
N ILE A 17 2.82 -20.06 -31.14
CA ILE A 17 1.74 -19.07 -31.04
C ILE A 17 0.99 -19.20 -29.70
N LEU A 18 0.70 -20.44 -29.28
CA LEU A 18 0.07 -20.71 -28.00
C LEU A 18 0.92 -20.22 -26.82
N CYS A 19 2.22 -20.52 -26.83
CA CYS A 19 3.14 -20.06 -25.78
C CYS A 19 3.19 -18.53 -25.71
N ILE A 20 3.24 -17.84 -26.86
CA ILE A 20 3.21 -16.37 -26.91
C ILE A 20 1.89 -15.83 -26.34
N GLY A 21 0.76 -16.45 -26.68
CA GLY A 21 -0.55 -16.08 -26.12
C GLY A 21 -0.58 -16.17 -24.60
N ILE A 22 -0.04 -17.25 -24.03
CA ILE A 22 0.05 -17.44 -22.57
C ILE A 22 0.92 -16.34 -21.94
N LEU A 23 2.10 -16.06 -22.51
CA LEU A 23 3.00 -15.00 -22.02
C LEU A 23 2.31 -13.63 -21.97
N ILE A 24 1.57 -13.28 -23.01
CA ILE A 24 0.84 -12.00 -23.10
C ILE A 24 -0.25 -11.94 -22.02
N VAL A 25 -1.04 -13.01 -21.87
CA VAL A 25 -2.14 -13.04 -20.88
C VAL A 25 -1.59 -12.93 -19.46
N THR A 26 -0.57 -13.70 -19.09
CA THR A 26 0.00 -13.66 -17.73
C THR A 26 0.58 -12.29 -17.42
N PHE A 27 1.36 -11.73 -18.35
CA PHE A 27 1.92 -10.39 -18.20
C PHE A 27 0.84 -9.32 -18.07
N THR A 28 -0.19 -9.34 -18.93
CA THR A 28 -1.25 -8.31 -18.91
C THR A 28 -2.04 -8.32 -17.60
N VAL A 29 -2.34 -9.51 -17.06
CA VAL A 29 -3.04 -9.63 -15.78
C VAL A 29 -2.19 -9.09 -14.64
N ASP A 30 -0.94 -9.52 -14.52
CA ASP A 30 -0.06 -9.06 -13.44
C ASP A 30 0.27 -7.57 -13.57
N TYR A 31 0.52 -7.07 -14.78
CA TYR A 31 0.75 -5.65 -15.03
C TYR A 31 -0.42 -4.79 -14.57
N ASN A 32 -1.65 -5.17 -14.91
CA ASN A 32 -2.85 -4.46 -14.47
C ASN A 32 -3.01 -4.54 -12.94
N ARG A 33 -2.64 -5.65 -12.31
CA ARG A 33 -2.70 -5.77 -10.85
C ARG A 33 -1.66 -4.89 -10.16
N VAL A 34 -0.41 -4.93 -10.61
CA VAL A 34 0.68 -4.11 -10.07
C VAL A 34 0.34 -2.62 -10.21
N LYS A 35 -0.16 -2.18 -11.37
CA LYS A 35 -0.64 -0.80 -11.56
C LYS A 35 -1.77 -0.40 -10.60
N ASN A 36 -2.52 -1.37 -10.10
CA ASN A 36 -3.57 -1.17 -9.10
C ASN A 36 -3.09 -1.47 -7.67
N GLN A 37 -1.78 -1.51 -7.42
CA GLN A 37 -1.14 -1.80 -6.13
C GLN A 37 -1.62 -3.13 -5.52
N LYS A 38 -1.74 -4.15 -6.37
CA LYS A 38 -2.10 -5.53 -5.98
C LYS A 38 -0.98 -6.47 -6.38
N LYS A 39 -0.69 -7.43 -5.49
CA LYS A 39 0.32 -8.48 -5.72
C LYS A 39 0.03 -9.27 -7.01
N PRO A 40 1.07 -9.66 -7.77
CA PRO A 40 0.90 -10.47 -8.98
C PRO A 40 0.31 -11.84 -8.64
N ILE A 41 -0.41 -12.43 -9.60
CA ILE A 41 -0.99 -13.78 -9.50
C ILE A 41 -0.09 -14.82 -10.17
N PHE A 42 0.49 -14.48 -11.32
CA PHE A 42 1.20 -15.45 -12.15
C PHE A 42 2.72 -15.47 -11.93
N CYS A 43 3.25 -14.53 -11.16
CA CYS A 43 4.63 -14.57 -10.72
C CYS A 43 4.86 -15.59 -9.59
N ILE A 44 6.06 -16.15 -9.56
CA ILE A 44 6.57 -16.92 -8.43
C ILE A 44 7.43 -16.04 -7.53
N LYS A 45 7.34 -16.22 -6.21
CA LYS A 45 8.23 -15.50 -5.27
C LYS A 45 9.68 -15.94 -5.47
N SER A 46 10.60 -15.00 -5.32
CA SER A 46 12.03 -15.30 -5.32
C SER A 46 12.36 -16.34 -4.26
N PRO A 47 13.08 -17.43 -4.62
CA PRO A 47 13.48 -18.44 -3.65
C PRO A 47 14.54 -17.92 -2.67
N ALA A 48 15.17 -16.78 -2.95
CA ALA A 48 16.09 -16.10 -2.04
C ALA A 48 15.39 -15.52 -0.79
N GLY A 49 14.05 -15.49 -0.77
CA GLY A 49 13.27 -14.93 0.34
C GLY A 49 12.99 -13.43 0.17
N GLY A 50 12.42 -12.82 1.21
CA GLY A 50 12.24 -11.37 1.27
C GLY A 50 13.55 -10.66 1.59
N ILE A 51 13.67 -9.41 1.16
CA ILE A 51 14.79 -8.54 1.50
C ILE A 51 14.68 -8.17 2.99
N MET A 52 15.81 -8.06 3.67
CA MET A 52 15.89 -7.71 5.10
C MET A 52 15.73 -6.21 5.34
N ASP A 53 14.77 -5.60 4.66
CA ASP A 53 14.52 -4.15 4.69
C ASP A 53 13.18 -3.79 5.32
N GLY A 54 12.38 -4.75 5.78
CA GLY A 54 11.06 -4.52 6.37
C GLY A 54 9.99 -5.48 5.86
N GLY A 55 10.21 -6.09 4.70
CA GLY A 55 9.25 -7.00 4.10
C GLY A 55 9.18 -6.95 2.58
N THR A 56 10.15 -6.35 1.90
CA THR A 56 10.17 -6.30 0.44
C THR A 56 10.31 -7.70 -0.14
N ILE A 57 9.52 -8.01 -1.17
CA ILE A 57 9.51 -9.33 -1.83
C ILE A 57 9.67 -9.16 -3.34
N GLU A 58 10.60 -9.91 -3.92
CA GLU A 58 10.72 -10.04 -5.37
C GLU A 58 9.88 -11.20 -5.90
N TYR A 59 9.29 -11.00 -7.08
CA TYR A 59 8.56 -12.01 -7.83
C TYR A 59 9.04 -12.08 -9.29
N PHE A 60 9.14 -13.30 -9.82
CA PHE A 60 9.54 -13.58 -11.19
C PHE A 60 8.33 -14.05 -12.01
N GLY A 61 7.96 -13.27 -13.02
CA GLY A 61 6.99 -13.65 -14.05
C GLY A 61 7.69 -14.00 -15.35
N LEU A 62 6.98 -14.59 -16.32
CA LEU A 62 7.62 -15.04 -17.57
C LEU A 62 8.10 -13.86 -18.43
N GLY A 63 9.37 -13.48 -18.27
CA GLY A 63 10.02 -12.36 -18.99
C GLY A 63 10.01 -11.01 -18.27
N TYR A 64 9.53 -10.94 -17.02
CA TYR A 64 9.42 -9.71 -16.24
C TYR A 64 9.64 -9.97 -14.74
N LYS A 65 9.99 -8.93 -13.99
CA LYS A 65 10.13 -8.98 -12.53
C LYS A 65 9.16 -7.99 -11.88
N VAL A 66 8.64 -8.34 -10.72
CA VAL A 66 7.86 -7.46 -9.84
C VAL A 66 8.59 -7.35 -8.49
N ILE A 67 8.71 -6.15 -7.94
CA ILE A 67 9.21 -5.92 -6.59
C ILE A 67 8.10 -5.24 -5.80
N ASP A 68 7.68 -5.88 -4.71
CA ASP A 68 6.65 -5.43 -3.75
C ASP A 68 7.42 -4.88 -2.56
N PHE A 69 7.68 -3.56 -2.57
CA PHE A 69 8.47 -2.87 -1.56
C PHE A 69 7.69 -2.72 -0.27
N HIS A 70 8.34 -2.99 0.85
CA HIS A 70 7.80 -2.72 2.17
C HIS A 70 8.98 -2.48 3.12
N THR A 71 9.51 -1.26 3.14
CA THR A 71 10.70 -0.93 3.93
C THR A 71 10.36 -0.53 5.37
N ILE A 72 11.33 -0.62 6.27
CA ILE A 72 11.24 -0.21 7.68
C ILE A 72 10.92 1.28 7.77
N ALA A 73 11.57 2.08 6.93
CA ALA A 73 11.31 3.51 6.82
C ALA A 73 10.00 3.85 6.10
N GLY A 74 9.29 2.82 5.59
CA GLY A 74 7.91 2.94 5.19
C GLY A 74 7.62 3.11 3.71
N PHE A 75 8.63 2.99 2.87
CA PHE A 75 8.42 2.96 1.43
C PHE A 75 7.63 1.69 1.06
N ASP A 76 6.41 1.88 0.58
CA ASP A 76 5.43 0.83 0.26
C ASP A 76 4.87 1.07 -1.15
N ASP A 77 5.36 0.30 -2.13
CA ASP A 77 4.97 0.41 -3.54
C ASP A 77 5.25 -0.90 -4.26
N ILE A 78 4.52 -1.18 -5.34
CA ILE A 78 4.74 -2.36 -6.18
C ILE A 78 5.21 -1.90 -7.57
N LYS A 79 6.45 -2.23 -7.91
CA LYS A 79 7.06 -1.91 -9.21
C LYS A 79 7.11 -3.16 -10.10
N ILE A 80 6.89 -2.97 -11.39
CA ILE A 80 7.02 -4.00 -12.42
C ILE A 80 8.00 -3.51 -13.49
N GLY A 81 8.89 -4.41 -13.92
CA GLY A 81 9.88 -4.08 -14.93
C GLY A 81 10.41 -5.31 -15.64
N THR A 82 11.53 -5.12 -16.34
CA THR A 82 12.19 -6.22 -17.05
C THR A 82 12.65 -7.31 -16.08
N TRP A 83 12.94 -8.51 -16.59
CA TRP A 83 13.51 -9.59 -15.78
C TRP A 83 14.80 -9.17 -15.02
N PHE A 84 15.56 -8.23 -15.60
CA PHE A 84 16.82 -7.75 -15.06
C PHE A 84 16.69 -6.55 -14.10
N MET A 85 15.47 -6.06 -13.86
CA MET A 85 15.23 -5.00 -12.88
C MET A 85 15.74 -5.44 -11.51
N ASP A 86 16.44 -4.56 -10.81
CA ASP A 86 17.02 -4.83 -9.50
C ASP A 86 16.44 -3.91 -8.43
N TYR A 87 16.52 -4.33 -7.17
CA TYR A 87 16.14 -3.50 -6.03
C TYR A 87 16.92 -2.17 -6.03
N ASN A 88 18.22 -2.22 -6.36
CA ASN A 88 19.09 -1.06 -6.26
C ASN A 88 18.78 0.02 -7.30
N ASP A 89 18.03 -0.31 -8.37
CA ASP A 89 17.54 0.66 -9.35
C ASP A 89 16.61 1.72 -8.73
N PHE A 90 16.09 1.46 -7.52
CA PHE A 90 15.14 2.33 -6.80
C PHE A 90 15.74 2.99 -5.54
N GLU A 91 17.04 2.83 -5.27
CA GLU A 91 17.68 3.38 -4.07
C GLU A 91 17.46 4.89 -3.90
N GLU A 92 17.54 5.65 -5.00
CA GLU A 92 17.34 7.11 -4.96
C GLU A 92 15.89 7.48 -4.62
N GLU A 93 14.91 6.72 -5.13
CA GLU A 93 13.48 6.92 -4.84
C GLU A 93 13.19 6.64 -3.36
N ILE A 94 13.75 5.55 -2.83
CA ILE A 94 13.63 5.16 -1.42
C ILE A 94 14.28 6.22 -0.53
N LYS A 95 15.53 6.61 -0.79
CA LYS A 95 16.24 7.65 -0.01
C LYS A 95 15.50 8.99 -0.04
N ALA A 96 14.91 9.36 -1.18
CA ALA A 96 14.12 10.58 -1.28
C ALA A 96 12.83 10.51 -0.45
N TYR A 97 12.19 9.34 -0.38
CA TYR A 97 11.06 9.09 0.51
C TYR A 97 11.49 9.21 1.98
N GLU A 98 12.56 8.53 2.38
CA GLU A 98 13.11 8.52 3.74
C GLU A 98 13.46 9.93 4.22
N LYS A 99 14.17 10.71 3.40
CA LYS A 99 14.54 12.09 3.74
C LYS A 99 13.30 12.96 3.98
N LYS A 100 12.28 12.86 3.12
CA LYS A 100 11.02 13.59 3.32
C LYS A 100 10.33 13.12 4.60
N PHE A 101 10.41 11.83 4.92
CA PHE A 101 9.82 11.29 6.14
C PHE A 101 10.50 11.87 7.39
N GLU A 102 11.83 11.90 7.45
CA GLU A 102 12.62 12.46 8.55
C GLU A 102 12.42 13.98 8.72
N GLU A 103 12.36 14.74 7.62
CA GLU A 103 12.06 16.17 7.64
C GLU A 103 10.66 16.45 8.23
N ASN A 104 9.69 15.58 7.93
CA ASN A 104 8.34 15.65 8.53
C ASN A 104 8.28 15.13 9.98
N LEU A 105 9.29 14.41 10.45
CA LEU A 105 9.35 13.93 11.84
C LEU A 105 9.97 14.99 12.75
N SER A 106 11.09 15.58 12.33
CA SER A 106 11.81 16.65 13.04
C SER A 106 11.00 17.94 13.21
N THR A 107 10.02 18.21 12.34
CA THR A 107 9.08 19.34 12.50
C THR A 107 8.01 19.12 13.56
N ASN A 108 7.90 17.91 14.13
CA ASN A 108 6.89 17.54 15.14
C ASN A 108 7.49 17.23 16.53
N GLU A 109 8.81 17.39 16.73
CA GLU A 109 9.48 16.96 17.99
C GLU A 109 9.40 17.94 19.17
N GLU A 110 8.81 19.12 19.01
CA GLU A 110 8.38 19.90 20.19
C GLU A 110 6.96 19.47 20.58
N ASN A 111 6.83 18.36 21.33
CA ASN A 111 5.95 18.19 22.50
C ASN A 111 5.72 16.71 22.90
N ASN A 112 6.02 16.42 24.18
CA ASN A 112 5.54 15.33 25.04
C ASN A 112 6.15 13.91 24.92
N SER A 113 7.08 13.65 25.84
CA SER A 113 7.26 12.36 26.51
C SER A 113 5.97 11.93 27.23
N ASP A 114 5.56 10.67 27.00
CA ASP A 114 4.37 9.93 27.50
C ASP A 114 3.23 9.72 26.49
N LEU A 115 3.39 10.12 25.23
CA LEU A 115 2.41 9.82 24.18
C LEU A 115 2.86 8.63 23.32
N GLU A 116 1.93 7.74 23.02
CA GLU A 116 2.10 6.60 22.11
C GLU A 116 2.67 7.10 20.78
N ASN A 117 3.85 6.60 20.38
CA ASN A 117 4.56 7.09 19.18
C ASN A 117 3.92 6.55 17.88
N VAL A 118 2.59 6.57 17.81
CA VAL A 118 1.81 6.17 16.63
C VAL A 118 1.35 7.42 15.90
N ILE A 119 1.78 7.57 14.66
CA ILE A 119 1.46 8.74 13.83
C ILE A 119 0.60 8.28 12.67
N MET A 120 -0.40 9.08 12.28
CA MET A 120 -1.16 8.85 11.05
C MET A 120 -1.02 10.05 10.11
N LYS A 121 -0.75 9.78 8.84
CA LYS A 121 -0.65 10.79 7.79
C LYS A 121 -1.61 10.45 6.65
N VAL A 122 -2.08 11.47 5.95
CA VAL A 122 -2.75 11.29 4.67
C VAL A 122 -1.71 11.28 3.57
N ASP A 123 -1.83 10.34 2.64
CA ASP A 123 -1.07 10.38 1.39
C ASP A 123 -1.72 11.43 0.45
N SER A 124 -1.08 12.60 0.37
CA SER A 124 -1.62 13.80 -0.28
C SER A 124 -1.88 13.63 -1.79
N ILE A 125 -1.20 12.70 -2.46
CA ILE A 125 -1.43 12.43 -3.89
C ILE A 125 -2.64 11.53 -4.15
N THR A 126 -3.19 10.90 -3.11
CA THR A 126 -4.33 9.96 -3.23
C THR A 126 -5.67 10.60 -2.91
N ILE A 127 -5.67 11.87 -2.48
CA ILE A 127 -6.87 12.60 -2.06
C ILE A 127 -7.84 12.71 -3.24
N LYS A 128 -9.01 12.07 -3.08
CA LYS A 128 -10.16 12.19 -3.97
C LYS A 128 -11.42 12.33 -3.12
N PRO A 129 -12.48 12.97 -3.64
CA PRO A 129 -13.77 13.04 -2.96
C PRO A 129 -14.33 11.68 -2.51
N THR A 130 -13.99 10.59 -3.22
CA THR A 130 -14.50 9.23 -2.98
C THR A 130 -13.50 8.26 -2.37
N SER A 131 -12.22 8.62 -2.26
CA SER A 131 -11.19 7.72 -1.72
C SER A 131 -9.96 8.47 -1.25
N ILE A 132 -9.28 7.94 -0.23
CA ILE A 132 -8.03 8.50 0.30
C ILE A 132 -7.16 7.38 0.87
N SER A 133 -5.84 7.51 0.83
CA SER A 133 -4.94 6.60 1.53
C SER A 133 -4.38 7.26 2.78
N ILE A 134 -4.34 6.49 3.87
CA ILE A 134 -3.69 6.85 5.12
C ILE A 134 -2.44 6.01 5.32
N ILE A 135 -1.43 6.59 5.95
CA ILE A 135 -0.19 5.94 6.36
C ILE A 135 -0.18 5.93 7.89
N ILE A 136 -0.19 4.75 8.49
CA ILE A 136 -0.12 4.59 9.96
C ILE A 136 1.28 4.10 10.31
N ILE A 137 1.96 4.84 11.16
CA ILE A 137 3.37 4.65 11.54
C ILE A 137 3.38 4.23 13.00
N ASN A 138 3.96 3.07 13.29
CA ASN A 138 4.19 2.58 14.64
C ASN A 138 5.66 2.77 15.01
N ASN A 139 6.00 3.81 15.75
CA ASN A 139 7.36 4.01 16.30
C ASN A 139 7.48 3.48 17.75
N ASN A 140 6.64 2.53 18.13
CA ASN A 140 6.80 1.79 19.39
C ASN A 140 7.65 0.54 19.15
N ASP A 141 8.25 0.03 20.23
CA ASP A 141 9.03 -1.21 20.22
C ASP A 141 8.18 -2.49 20.18
N ASN A 142 6.86 -2.37 20.36
CA ASN A 142 5.90 -3.46 20.28
C ASN A 142 5.00 -3.31 19.06
N GLU A 143 4.41 -4.42 18.61
CA GLU A 143 3.39 -4.37 17.57
C GLU A 143 2.11 -3.71 18.08
N ILE A 144 1.40 -3.08 17.14
CA ILE A 144 0.06 -2.53 17.37
C ILE A 144 -0.88 -3.14 16.34
N GLY A 145 -2.16 -3.16 16.64
CA GLY A 145 -3.17 -3.50 15.65
C GLY A 145 -4.21 -2.42 15.44
N TYR A 146 -4.96 -2.55 14.36
CA TYR A 146 -6.08 -1.66 14.05
C TYR A 146 -7.14 -2.40 13.22
N GLY A 147 -8.37 -1.88 13.22
CA GLY A 147 -9.49 -2.46 12.49
C GLY A 147 -9.76 -1.82 11.12
N GLU A 148 -10.70 -2.40 10.36
CA GLU A 148 -11.18 -1.79 9.10
C GLU A 148 -11.89 -0.45 9.33
N GLU A 149 -12.62 -0.30 10.44
CA GLU A 149 -13.40 0.91 10.75
C GLU A 149 -12.55 2.17 10.79
N TYR A 150 -13.08 3.27 10.25
CA TYR A 150 -12.51 4.61 10.38
C TYR A 150 -13.62 5.64 10.50
N LYS A 151 -13.31 6.78 11.12
CA LYS A 151 -14.19 7.95 11.18
C LYS A 151 -13.59 9.12 10.41
N ILE A 152 -14.42 10.05 9.98
CA ILE A 152 -13.99 11.31 9.38
C ILE A 152 -14.59 12.47 10.15
N GLN A 153 -13.78 13.51 10.34
CA GLN A 153 -14.26 14.81 10.78
C GLN A 153 -14.05 15.87 9.71
N LYS A 154 -14.99 16.80 9.60
CA LYS A 154 -14.90 18.01 8.77
C LYS A 154 -14.64 19.21 9.67
N ASN A 155 -13.76 20.10 9.24
CA ASN A 155 -13.56 21.38 9.91
C ASN A 155 -14.64 22.37 9.43
N ILE A 156 -15.46 22.85 10.36
CA ILE A 156 -16.49 23.85 10.13
C ILE A 156 -16.16 25.03 11.05
N ASN A 157 -15.68 26.14 10.45
CA ASN A 157 -15.35 27.36 11.18
C ASN A 157 -14.36 27.18 12.35
N GLY A 158 -13.40 26.26 12.22
CA GLY A 158 -12.42 25.96 13.27
C GLY A 158 -12.83 24.86 14.25
N GLU A 159 -14.07 24.37 14.18
CA GLU A 159 -14.56 23.25 14.98
C GLU A 159 -14.57 21.95 14.14
N TRP A 160 -14.28 20.81 14.78
CA TRP A 160 -14.25 19.50 14.13
C TRP A 160 -15.53 18.72 14.41
N GLU A 161 -16.33 18.51 13.36
CA GLU A 161 -17.58 17.76 13.42
C GLU A 161 -17.42 16.39 12.78
N TYR A 162 -17.94 15.34 13.43
CA TYR A 162 -17.95 13.99 12.85
C TYR A 162 -18.95 13.90 11.71
N LEU A 163 -18.55 13.23 10.63
CA LEU A 163 -19.48 12.85 9.58
C LEU A 163 -20.25 11.59 10.00
N ASP A 164 -21.53 11.54 9.68
CA ASP A 164 -22.36 10.35 9.82
C ASP A 164 -22.05 9.34 8.72
N TYR A 165 -22.03 8.06 9.08
CA TYR A 165 -21.96 6.98 8.12
C TYR A 165 -23.22 6.92 7.26
N LEU A 166 -23.09 6.43 6.02
CA LEU A 166 -24.23 6.05 5.21
C LEU A 166 -25.02 4.91 5.90
N PRO A 167 -26.36 4.85 5.78
CA PRO A 167 -27.19 3.90 6.51
C PRO A 167 -26.85 2.42 6.33
N ASN A 168 -26.23 2.05 5.20
CA ASN A 168 -25.87 0.66 4.86
C ASN A 168 -24.37 0.37 5.05
N THR A 169 -23.66 1.21 5.81
CA THR A 169 -22.23 1.00 6.07
C THR A 169 -22.04 -0.24 6.93
N VAL A 170 -21.21 -1.17 6.44
CA VAL A 170 -20.87 -2.41 7.15
C VAL A 170 -19.36 -2.55 7.21
N TRP A 171 -18.85 -2.90 8.39
CA TRP A 171 -17.44 -3.14 8.62
C TRP A 171 -17.17 -4.63 8.79
N ASN A 172 -16.12 -5.12 8.14
CA ASN A 172 -15.61 -6.44 8.45
C ASN A 172 -14.82 -6.37 9.76
N ASP A 173 -15.05 -7.33 10.65
CA ASP A 173 -14.25 -7.46 11.88
C ASP A 173 -12.92 -8.15 11.54
N ILE A 174 -11.98 -7.33 11.06
CA ILE A 174 -10.62 -7.75 10.67
C ILE A 174 -9.62 -6.90 11.42
N ALA A 175 -8.71 -7.57 12.11
CA ALA A 175 -7.55 -6.98 12.76
C ALA A 175 -6.33 -7.02 11.82
N TYR A 176 -5.71 -5.85 11.61
CA TYR A 176 -4.42 -5.70 10.95
C TYR A 176 -3.36 -5.44 12.01
N ILE A 177 -2.15 -5.97 11.79
CA ILE A 177 -1.01 -5.78 12.69
C ILE A 177 0.05 -4.95 11.98
N ILE A 178 0.56 -3.94 12.70
CA ILE A 178 1.70 -3.11 12.31
C ILE A 178 2.84 -3.48 13.27
N LYS A 179 3.94 -3.97 12.73
CA LYS A 179 5.10 -4.37 13.54
C LYS A 179 5.71 -3.16 14.24
N ALA A 180 6.49 -3.43 15.28
CA ALA A 180 7.35 -2.43 15.92
C ALA A 180 8.20 -1.68 14.89
N ASN A 181 8.33 -0.36 15.06
CA ASN A 181 9.15 0.51 14.22
C ASN A 181 8.90 0.31 12.71
N SER A 182 7.62 0.22 12.31
CA SER A 182 7.19 0.03 10.92
C SER A 182 5.92 0.82 10.61
N GLN A 183 5.48 0.83 9.36
CA GLN A 183 4.25 1.49 8.96
C GLN A 183 3.43 0.67 7.96
N THR A 184 2.20 1.11 7.71
CA THR A 184 1.34 0.53 6.69
C THR A 184 0.56 1.61 5.96
N THR A 185 0.29 1.38 4.68
CA THR A 185 -0.60 2.23 3.88
C THR A 185 -1.95 1.55 3.71
N LYS A 186 -3.04 2.25 4.07
CA LYS A 186 -4.41 1.76 3.90
C LYS A 186 -5.21 2.73 3.05
N LYS A 187 -5.70 2.24 1.90
CA LYS A 187 -6.71 2.94 1.11
C LYS A 187 -8.09 2.79 1.73
N LEU A 188 -8.76 3.93 1.93
CA LEU A 188 -10.12 4.07 2.45
C LEU A 188 -11.10 4.31 1.30
N ASN A 189 -12.26 3.66 1.36
CA ASN A 189 -13.32 3.80 0.37
C ASN A 189 -14.43 4.69 0.94
N LEU A 190 -14.34 5.98 0.66
CA LEU A 190 -15.27 6.98 1.18
C LEU A 190 -16.64 6.84 0.54
N GLU A 191 -16.72 6.46 -0.74
CA GLU A 191 -17.98 6.30 -1.49
C GLU A 191 -18.97 5.37 -0.77
N ASN A 192 -18.49 4.25 -0.24
CA ASN A 192 -19.32 3.26 0.43
C ASN A 192 -19.63 3.60 1.91
N THR A 193 -18.90 4.55 2.52
CA THR A 193 -19.04 4.88 3.94
C THR A 193 -19.66 6.25 4.19
N TYR A 194 -19.28 7.24 3.38
CA TYR A 194 -19.64 8.65 3.49
C TYR A 194 -20.17 9.23 2.18
N GLY A 195 -20.09 8.49 1.07
CA GLY A 195 -20.40 9.00 -0.26
C GLY A 195 -19.23 9.82 -0.83
N GLU A 196 -19.58 10.81 -1.65
CA GLU A 196 -18.62 11.78 -2.17
C GLU A 196 -18.48 12.94 -1.18
N LEU A 197 -17.27 13.16 -0.66
CA LEU A 197 -17.00 14.28 0.23
C LEU A 197 -17.09 15.61 -0.54
N GLU A 198 -17.83 16.56 0.01
CA GLU A 198 -17.87 17.93 -0.50
C GLU A 198 -16.54 18.66 -0.28
N LYS A 199 -16.36 19.79 -0.95
CA LYS A 199 -15.25 20.70 -0.71
C LYS A 199 -15.11 21.04 0.79
N GLY A 200 -13.88 21.02 1.29
CA GLY A 200 -13.58 21.38 2.68
C GLY A 200 -12.30 20.73 3.21
N THR A 201 -12.01 21.02 4.48
CA THR A 201 -10.87 20.45 5.21
C THR A 201 -11.35 19.35 6.13
N TYR A 202 -10.65 18.22 6.13
CA TYR A 202 -11.03 17.00 6.81
C TYR A 202 -9.84 16.38 7.54
N ARG A 203 -10.13 15.45 8.47
CA ARG A 203 -9.15 14.52 9.04
C ARG A 203 -9.77 13.15 9.27
N VAL A 204 -8.95 12.11 9.18
CA VAL A 204 -9.34 10.71 9.45
C VAL A 204 -9.02 10.37 10.89
N ILE A 205 -9.84 9.52 11.50
CA ILE A 205 -9.62 8.95 12.82
C ILE A 205 -9.64 7.43 12.70
N LYS A 206 -8.66 6.79 13.34
CA LYS A 206 -8.51 5.34 13.44
C LYS A 206 -8.33 4.95 14.91
N THR A 207 -8.93 3.85 15.32
CA THR A 207 -8.63 3.26 16.64
C THR A 207 -7.54 2.20 16.49
N VAL A 208 -6.44 2.39 17.20
CA VAL A 208 -5.38 1.38 17.35
C VAL A 208 -5.53 0.66 18.69
N PHE A 209 -5.06 -0.58 18.75
CA PHE A 209 -5.02 -1.39 19.96
C PHE A 209 -3.62 -1.95 20.18
N PHE A 210 -3.23 -1.99 21.45
CA PHE A 210 -1.91 -2.44 21.89
C PHE A 210 -2.00 -3.82 22.55
N GLU A 211 -0.88 -4.52 22.67
CA GLU A 211 -0.82 -5.85 23.31
C GLU A 211 -1.37 -5.88 24.74
N ASN A 212 -1.23 -4.77 25.48
CA ASN A 212 -1.76 -4.63 26.83
C ASN A 212 -3.29 -4.44 26.88
N GLY A 213 -3.98 -4.52 25.74
CA GLY A 213 -5.43 -4.35 25.61
C GLY A 213 -5.89 -2.89 25.57
N LYS A 214 -4.98 -1.91 25.69
CA LYS A 214 -5.31 -0.49 25.55
C LYS A 214 -5.76 -0.20 24.12
N LYS A 215 -6.75 0.67 23.98
CA LYS A 215 -7.21 1.20 22.68
C LYS A 215 -7.11 2.72 22.69
N THR A 216 -6.60 3.29 21.60
CA THR A 216 -6.41 4.74 21.45
C THR A 216 -6.85 5.17 20.06
N ASP A 217 -7.53 6.32 19.99
CA ASP A 217 -7.84 6.96 18.71
C ASP A 217 -6.66 7.83 18.26
N ILE A 218 -6.20 7.60 17.04
CA ILE A 218 -5.17 8.39 16.35
C ILE A 218 -5.79 9.18 15.22
N TYR A 219 -5.19 10.35 14.93
CA TYR A 219 -5.71 11.32 13.97
C TYR A 219 -4.72 11.49 12.83
N SER A 220 -5.24 11.59 11.61
CA SER A 220 -4.39 11.88 10.45
C SER A 220 -3.99 13.34 10.43
N THR A 221 -2.96 13.66 9.65
CA THR A 221 -2.79 15.02 9.12
C THR A 221 -4.07 15.48 8.41
N GLU A 222 -4.32 16.78 8.43
CA GLU A 222 -5.45 17.39 7.75
C GLU A 222 -5.31 17.29 6.22
N PHE A 223 -6.44 17.21 5.52
CA PHE A 223 -6.48 17.15 4.06
C PHE A 223 -7.64 17.96 3.49
N GLU A 224 -7.46 18.46 2.27
CA GLU A 224 -8.44 19.33 1.60
C GLU A 224 -9.05 18.62 0.38
N ILE A 225 -10.38 18.61 0.30
CA ILE A 225 -11.12 18.32 -0.94
C ILE A 225 -11.38 19.66 -1.63
N LYS A 226 -11.00 19.78 -2.90
CA LYS A 226 -10.96 21.05 -3.66
C LYS A 226 -12.16 21.29 -4.55
#